data_AF-A0AAN9GKC9-F1
#
_entry.id   AF-A0AAN9GKC9-F1
#
_cell.length_a   1.000
_cell.length_b   1.000
_cell.length_c   1.000
_cell.angle_alpha   90.00
_cell.angle_beta   90.00
_cell.angle_gamma   90.00
#
_symmetry.space_group_name_H-M   'P 1'
#
loop_
_entity.id
_entity.type
_entity.pdbx_description
1 polymer ?
#
loop_
_entity_poly.entity_id
_entity_poly.type
_entity_poly.pdbx_seq_one_letter_code
_entity_poly.pdbx_strand_id
1 'polypeptide(L)' 'MPPRRKLSDLDRGRAIGWLQDGVAARQVAQRLAVAPSVIIRLKQRFHATGRVQERQRSGRPRVTTQREDRFIQRQAMQH' A
#
# COMPACT_ATOMS: atom_id res chain seq x y z
N MET A 1 17.10 4.59 11.25
CA MET A 1 15.65 4.46 11.57
C MET A 1 15.19 3.05 11.24
N PRO A 2 14.43 2.37 12.13
CA PRO A 2 13.89 1.05 11.82
C PRO A 2 12.86 1.11 10.67
N PRO A 3 12.78 0.07 9.83
CA PRO A 3 11.85 0.03 8.70
C PRO A 3 10.40 0.07 9.16
N ARG A 4 9.55 0.87 8.49
CA ARG A 4 8.12 0.95 8.79
C ARG A 4 7.45 -0.36 8.40
N ARG A 5 7.01 -1.14 9.40
CA ARG A 5 6.25 -2.38 9.19
C ARG A 5 4.92 -2.07 8.50
N LYS A 6 4.66 -2.71 7.37
CA LYS A 6 3.35 -2.68 6.71
C LYS A 6 2.41 -3.68 7.40
N LEU A 7 1.14 -3.30 7.53
CA LEU A 7 0.08 -4.22 7.95
C LEU A 7 -0.11 -5.28 6.85
N SER A 8 -0.09 -6.56 7.22
CA SER A 8 -0.30 -7.65 6.26
C SER A 8 -1.72 -7.61 5.68
N ASP A 9 -1.92 -8.19 4.51
CA ASP A 9 -3.25 -8.21 3.89
C ASP A 9 -4.24 -9.09 4.68
N LEU A 10 -3.73 -10.12 5.36
CA LEU A 10 -4.51 -10.92 6.32
C LEU A 10 -4.98 -10.06 7.50
N ASP A 11 -4.09 -9.29 8.11
CA ASP A 11 -4.44 -8.43 9.24
C ASP A 11 -5.40 -7.31 8.81
N ARG A 12 -5.27 -6.80 7.58
CA ARG A 12 -6.23 -5.86 7.01
C ARG A 12 -7.61 -6.49 6.84
N GLY A 13 -7.70 -7.72 6.33
CA GLY A 13 -8.96 -8.45 6.18
C GLY A 13 -9.65 -8.66 7.52
N ARG A 14 -8.89 -9.12 8.53
CA ARG A 14 -9.38 -9.28 9.91
C ARG A 14 -9.86 -7.94 10.51
N ALA A 15 -9.09 -6.88 10.31
CA ALA A 15 -9.45 -5.55 10.79
C ALA A 15 -10.77 -5.05 10.18
N ILE A 16 -10.97 -5.24 8.87
CA ILE A 16 -12.22 -4.87 8.21
C ILE A 16 -13.39 -5.70 8.71
N GLY A 17 -13.24 -7.02 8.88
CA GLY A 17 -14.27 -7.88 9.44
C GLY A 17 -14.72 -7.41 10.82
N TRP A 18 -13.78 -7.17 11.75
CA TRP A 18 -14.13 -6.65 13.08
C TRP A 18 -14.78 -5.27 13.05
N LEU A 19 -14.36 -4.39 12.13
CA LEU A 19 -15.00 -3.08 11.96
C LEU A 19 -16.44 -3.20 11.43
N GLN A 20 -16.74 -4.21 10.61
CA GLN A 20 -18.10 -4.50 10.14
C GLN A 20 -18.96 -5.09 11.25
N ASP A 21 -18.38 -5.90 12.14
CA ASP A 21 -19.02 -6.43 13.35
C ASP A 21 -19.22 -5.37 14.45
N GLY A 22 -18.89 -4.10 14.19
CA GLY A 22 -19.08 -2.99 15.13
C GLY A 22 -17.98 -2.81 16.17
N VAL A 23 -16.87 -3.55 16.08
CA VAL A 23 -15.73 -3.39 17.00
C VAL A 23 -15.08 -2.02 16.79
N ALA A 24 -14.83 -1.30 17.89
CA ALA A 24 -14.22 0.03 17.82
C ALA A 24 -12.81 -0.01 17.22
N ALA A 25 -12.48 0.96 16.36
CA ALA A 25 -11.17 1.05 15.70
C ALA A 25 -9.98 1.04 16.67
N ARG A 26 -10.15 1.59 17.88
CA ARG A 26 -9.13 1.56 18.95
C ARG A 26 -8.85 0.13 19.45
N GLN A 27 -9.90 -0.68 19.63
CA GLN A 27 -9.76 -2.07 20.08
C GLN A 27 -9.12 -2.92 18.97
N VAL A 28 -9.52 -2.72 17.71
CA VAL A 28 -8.89 -3.36 16.55
C VAL A 28 -7.38 -3.04 16.48
N ALA A 29 -7.03 -1.77 16.69
CA ALA A 29 -5.64 -1.32 16.70
C ALA A 29 -4.81 -1.98 17.83
N GLN A 30 -5.39 -2.12 19.02
CA GLN A 30 -4.77 -2.82 20.15
C GLN A 30 -4.53 -4.30 19.84
N ARG A 31 -5.55 -5.00 19.31
CA ARG A 31 -5.44 -6.42 18.94
C ARG A 31 -4.33 -6.69 17.91
N LEU A 32 -4.10 -5.75 17.00
CA LEU A 32 -3.11 -5.87 15.93
C LEU A 32 -1.76 -5.19 16.28
N ALA A 33 -1.62 -4.64 17.49
CA ALA A 33 -0.45 -3.88 17.94
C ALA A 33 -0.01 -2.80 16.93
N VAL A 34 -0.98 -2.03 16.40
CA VAL A 34 -0.75 -0.91 15.48
C VAL A 34 -1.34 0.38 16.01
N ALA A 35 -0.91 1.52 15.46
CA ALA A 35 -1.51 2.80 15.78
C ALA A 35 -2.97 2.87 15.28
N PRO A 36 -3.92 3.45 16.04
CA PRO A 36 -5.31 3.64 15.61
C PRO A 36 -5.45 4.36 14.27
N SER A 37 -4.52 5.26 13.95
CA SER A 37 -4.47 5.97 12.67
C SER A 37 -4.34 5.03 11.45
N VAL A 38 -3.72 3.86 11.61
CA VAL A 38 -3.62 2.83 10.56
C VAL A 38 -4.99 2.24 10.27
N ILE A 39 -5.77 1.92 11.32
CA ILE A 39 -7.10 1.33 11.21
C ILE A 39 -8.11 2.34 10.64
N ILE A 40 -8.04 3.60 11.07
CA ILE A 40 -8.90 4.66 10.55
C ILE A 40 -8.67 4.86 9.04
N ARG A 41 -7.40 4.96 8.61
CA ARG A 41 -7.06 5.08 7.17
C ARG A 41 -7.48 3.84 6.38
N LEU A 42 -7.35 2.64 6.96
CA LEU A 42 -7.79 1.40 6.34
C LEU A 42 -9.32 1.40 6.13
N LYS A 43 -10.08 1.74 7.17
CA LYS A 43 -11.55 1.88 7.10
C LYS A 43 -11.97 2.88 6.02
N GLN A 44 -11.39 4.07 6.02
CA GLN A 44 -11.68 5.11 5.02
C GLN A 44 -11.39 4.62 3.59
N ARG A 45 -10.24 3.97 3.38
CA ARG A 45 -9.89 3.41 2.06
C ARG A 45 -10.86 2.32 1.63
N PHE A 46 -11.25 1.44 2.55
CA PHE A 46 -12.19 0.37 2.28
C PHE A 46 -13.56 0.93 1.89
N HIS A 47 -14.07 1.93 2.59
CA HIS A 47 -15.31 2.62 2.19
C HIS A 47 -15.20 3.28 0.82
N ALA A 48 -14.04 3.85 0.48
CA ALA A 48 -13.85 4.54 -0.81
C ALA A 48 -13.69 3.59 -2.01
N THR A 49 -13.17 2.37 -1.80
CA THR A 49 -12.74 1.49 -2.90
C THR A 49 -13.32 0.08 -2.86
N GLY A 50 -13.92 -0.34 -1.75
CA GLY A 50 -14.36 -1.72 -1.51
C GLY A 50 -13.23 -2.76 -1.42
N ARG A 51 -11.97 -2.33 -1.48
CA ARG A 51 -10.81 -3.25 -1.54
C ARG A 51 -10.02 -3.22 -0.24
N VAL A 52 -9.70 -4.42 0.26
CA VAL A 52 -8.82 -4.62 1.41
C VAL A 52 -7.34 -4.54 1.00
N GLN A 53 -7.03 -5.04 -0.20
CA GLN A 53 -5.68 -5.12 -0.73
C GLN A 53 -5.09 -3.73 -1.01
N GLU A 54 -3.76 -3.63 -0.93
CA GLU A 54 -3.06 -2.41 -1.31
C GLU A 54 -3.22 -2.16 -2.81
N ARG A 55 -3.51 -0.91 -3.20
CA ARG A 55 -3.56 -0.54 -4.61
C ARG A 55 -2.17 -0.76 -5.21
N GLN A 56 -2.09 -1.47 -6.33
CA GLN A 56 -0.88 -1.46 -7.14
C GLN A 56 -0.56 0.00 -7.50
N ARG A 57 0.60 0.47 -7.06
CA ARG A 57 1.06 1.80 -7.47
C ARG A 57 1.55 1.65 -8.89
N SER A 58 0.92 2.36 -9.83
CA SER A 58 1.58 2.68 -11.08
C SER A 58 2.87 3.39 -10.68
N GLY A 59 4.01 2.82 -11.04
CA GLY A 59 5.31 3.43 -10.76
C GLY A 59 5.40 4.82 -11.39
N ARG A 60 6.58 5.45 -11.28
CA ARG A 60 6.84 6.69 -12.01
C ARG A 60 6.58 6.42 -13.51
N PRO A 61 5.74 7.23 -14.18
CA PRO A 61 5.57 7.13 -15.63
C PRO A 61 6.95 7.21 -16.29
N ARG A 62 7.20 6.31 -17.25
CA ARG A 62 8.43 6.37 -18.05
C ARG A 62 8.33 7.60 -18.95
N VAL A 63 9.35 8.46 -18.88
CA VAL A 63 9.48 9.63 -19.75
C VAL A 63 10.11 9.22 -21.08
N THR A 64 11.05 8.28 -21.05
CA THR A 64 11.70 7.73 -22.23
C THR A 64 10.89 6.58 -22.83
N THR A 65 10.87 6.55 -24.15
CA THR A 65 10.40 5.42 -24.94
C THR A 65 11.47 4.33 -25.02
N GLN A 66 11.05 3.11 -25.33
CA GLN A 66 11.98 1.98 -25.51
C GLN A 66 12.99 2.20 -26.65
N ARG A 67 12.70 3.10 -27.60
CA ARG A 67 13.63 3.47 -28.68
C ARG A 67 14.73 4.40 -28.16
N GLU A 68 14.37 5.39 -27.35
CA GLU A 68 15.31 6.31 -26.71
C GLU A 68 16.20 5.58 -25.72
N ASP A 69 15.64 4.68 -24.90
CA ASP A 69 16.42 3.84 -23.99
C ASP A 69 17.49 3.03 -24.74
N ARG A 70 17.13 2.44 -25.89
CA ARG A 70 18.06 1.70 -26.77
C ARG A 70 19.09 2.60 -27.45
N PHE A 71 18.76 3.87 -27.69
CA PHE A 71 19.71 4.83 -28.25
C PHE A 71 20.75 5.24 -27.19
N ILE A 72 20.27 5.60 -25.98
CA ILE A 72 21.11 5.96 -24.84
C ILE A 72 22.05 4.80 -24.46
N GLN A 73 21.54 3.57 -24.38
CA GLN A 73 22.37 2.39 -24.10
C GLN A 73 23.46 2.17 -25.15
N ARG A 74 23.14 2.33 -26.43
CA ARG A 74 24.11 2.18 -27.51
C ARG A 74 25.17 3.26 -27.50
N GLN A 75 24.80 4.52 -27.23
CA GLN A 75 25.77 5.60 -27.05
C GLN A 75 26.69 5.35 -25.85
N ALA A 76 26.15 4.84 -24.75
CA ALA A 76 26.93 4.57 -23.54
C ALA A 76 27.95 3.42 -23.70
N MET A 77 27.75 2.46 -24.61
CA MET A 77 28.68 1.34 -24.85
C MET A 77 29.80 1.64 -25.85
N GLN A 78 29.77 2.79 -26.54
CA GLN A 78 30.78 3.13 -27.56
C GLN A 78 31.95 3.96 -27.03
N HIS A 79 32.01 4.19 -25.72
CA HIS A 79 33.13 4.75 -24.98
C HIS A 79 33.75 3.69 -24.07
#